data_AF-A0A3D2EUB4-F1
#
_entry.id   AF-A0A3D2EUB4-F1
#
_cell.length_a   1.000
_cell.length_b   1.000
_cell.length_c   1.000
_cell.angle_alpha   90.00
_cell.angle_beta   90.00
_cell.angle_gamma   90.00
#
_symmetry.space_group_name_H-M   'P 1'
#
loop_
_entity.id
_entity.type
_entity.pdbx_description
1 polymer ?
#
loop_
_entity_poly.entity_id
_entity_poly.type
_entity_poly.pdbx_seq_one_letter_code
_entity_poly.pdbx_strand_id
1 'polypeptide(L)' 'MSEYLGQRQMVMEQGMRLNHLGSRYTLHKSIKKLIALGFVAIEESQDSRLRPLVPTEQALTLFTNISVRIRTLVNK' A
#
# COMPACT_ATOMS: atom_id res chain seq x y z
N MET A 1 -14.22 -8.59 6.13
CA MET A 1 -12.89 -8.33 5.53
C MET A 1 -12.60 -6.84 5.31
N SER A 2 -13.61 -6.00 5.04
CA SER A 2 -13.41 -4.54 4.84
C SER A 2 -12.91 -3.79 6.09
N GLU A 3 -13.40 -4.13 7.28
CA GLU A 3 -13.04 -3.44 8.54
C GLU A 3 -11.60 -3.65 9.01
N TYR A 4 -10.95 -4.78 8.65
CA TYR A 4 -9.60 -5.09 9.12
C TYR A 4 -8.50 -4.21 8.51
N LEU A 5 -8.75 -3.62 7.33
CA LEU A 5 -7.86 -2.67 6.69
C LEU A 5 -8.23 -1.21 7.00
N GLY A 6 -9.46 -0.94 7.44
CA GLY A 6 -9.95 0.42 7.71
C GLY A 6 -9.38 1.09 8.97
N GLN A 7 -8.82 0.31 9.91
CA GLN A 7 -8.36 0.85 11.21
C GLN A 7 -6.84 0.91 11.37
N ARG A 8 -6.05 0.41 10.42
CA ARG A 8 -4.58 0.50 10.49
C ARG A 8 -4.04 1.45 9.43
N GLN A 9 -3.91 2.72 9.80
CA GLN A 9 -3.08 3.65 9.05
C GLN A 9 -1.64 3.11 9.03
N MET A 10 -1.12 2.88 7.83
CA MET A 10 0.26 2.44 7.64
C MET A 10 1.15 3.66 7.45
N VAL A 11 2.20 3.79 8.25
CA VAL A 11 3.26 4.79 8.02
C VAL A 11 4.51 4.12 7.46
N MET A 12 5.47 4.89 6.94
CA MET A 12 6.70 4.35 6.33
C MET A 12 7.42 3.34 7.25
N GLU A 13 7.56 3.64 8.55
CA GLU A 13 8.20 2.75 9.51
C GLU A 13 7.45 1.42 9.65
N GLN A 14 6.13 1.44 9.67
CA GLN A 14 5.30 0.22 9.73
C GLN A 14 5.48 -0.62 8.46
N GLY A 15 5.51 0.01 7.29
CA GLY A 15 5.77 -0.68 6.02
C GLY A 15 7.16 -1.33 5.97
N MET A 16 8.18 -0.65 6.51
CA MET A 16 9.54 -1.17 6.62
C MET A 16 9.72 -2.33 7.61
N ARG A 17 8.76 -2.56 8.52
CA ARG A 17 8.76 -3.68 9.46
C ARG A 17 8.17 -4.96 8.86
N LEU A 18 7.67 -4.93 7.63
CA LEU A 18 7.16 -6.10 6.91
C LEU A 18 8.30 -6.97 6.37
N ASN A 19 9.21 -7.38 7.27
CA ASN A 19 10.49 -8.02 6.93
C ASN A 19 10.32 -9.36 6.18
N HIS A 20 9.15 -9.98 6.25
CA HIS A 20 8.80 -11.18 5.49
C HIS A 20 8.62 -10.90 3.98
N LEU A 21 8.41 -9.64 3.58
CA LEU A 21 8.31 -9.22 2.17
C LEU A 21 9.65 -8.78 1.58
N GLY A 22 10.67 -8.55 2.42
CA GLY A 22 12.00 -8.13 1.99
C GLY A 22 12.76 -7.40 3.08
N SER A 23 14.02 -7.05 2.79
CA SER A 23 14.83 -6.24 3.70
C SER A 23 14.25 -4.83 3.85
N ARG A 24 14.53 -4.18 4.99
CA ARG A 24 14.15 -2.78 5.26
C ARG A 24 14.51 -1.84 4.10
N TYR A 25 15.71 -1.99 3.55
CA TYR A 25 16.19 -1.20 2.41
C TYR A 25 15.32 -1.43 1.16
N THR A 26 15.05 -2.69 0.81
CA THR A 26 14.22 -3.03 -0.35
C THR A 26 12.79 -2.52 -0.18
N LEU A 27 12.21 -2.66 1.01
CA LEU A 27 10.86 -2.16 1.31
C LEU A 27 10.78 -0.64 1.18
N HIS A 28 11.75 0.08 1.74
CA HIS A 28 11.82 1.54 1.59
C HIS A 28 11.88 1.97 0.12
N LYS A 29 12.73 1.29 -0.68
CA LYS A 29 12.86 1.55 -2.12
C LYS A 29 11.56 1.26 -2.86
N SER A 30 10.88 0.16 -2.54
CA SER A 30 9.61 -0.22 -3.15
C SER A 30 8.49 0.76 -2.82
N ILE A 31 8.35 1.19 -1.56
CA ILE A 31 7.34 2.19 -1.17
C ILE A 31 7.60 3.51 -1.89
N LYS A 32 8.85 3.98 -1.94
CA LYS A 32 9.21 5.19 -2.73
C LYS A 32 8.86 5.05 -4.21
N LYS A 33 9.07 3.88 -4.80
CA LYS A 33 8.70 3.62 -6.19
C LYS A 33 7.19 3.68 -6.38
N LEU A 34 6.39 3.12 -5.46
CA LEU A 34 4.93 3.19 -5.52
C LEU A 34 4.42 4.64 -5.40
N ILE A 35 5.07 5.47 -4.59
CA ILE A 35 4.78 6.91 -4.51
C ILE A 35 5.10 7.60 -5.84
N ALA A 36 6.30 7.36 -6.39
CA ALA A 36 6.72 7.96 -7.65
C ALA A 36 5.82 7.57 -8.85
N LEU A 37 5.22 6.38 -8.79
CA LEU A 37 4.27 5.89 -9.80
C LEU A 37 2.83 6.38 -9.57
N GLY A 38 2.58 7.15 -8.50
CA GLY A 38 1.25 7.67 -8.17
C GLY A 38 0.30 6.63 -7.60
N PHE A 39 0.80 5.48 -7.10
CA PHE A 39 -0.03 4.43 -6.49
C PHE A 39 -0.21 4.62 -4.98
N VAL A 40 0.70 5.35 -4.33
CA VAL A 40 0.63 5.66 -2.90
C VAL A 40 0.82 7.16 -2.71
N ALA A 41 -0.08 7.78 -1.95
CA ALA A 41 0.07 9.15 -1.48
C ALA A 41 0.50 9.16 0.00
N ILE A 42 1.12 10.27 0.40
CA ILE A 42 1.44 10.55 1.80
C ILE A 42 0.46 11.61 2.27
N GLU A 43 -0.40 11.29 3.24
CA GLU A 43 -1.31 12.27 3.82
C GLU A 43 -0.58 13.24 4.75
N GLU A 44 -1.12 14.46 4.83
CA GLU A 44 -0.69 15.44 5.82
C GLU A 44 -1.06 14.97 7.23
N SER A 45 -0.16 15.23 8.18
CA SER A 45 -0.33 14.86 9.58
C SER A 45 0.28 15.94 10.45
N GLN A 46 -0.30 16.16 11.62
CA GLN A 46 0.25 17.10 12.60
C GLN A 46 1.64 16.68 13.08
N ASP A 47 1.92 15.37 13.12
CA ASP A 47 3.26 14.85 13.37
C ASP A 47 3.89 14.36 12.06
N SER A 48 4.93 15.06 11.60
CA SER A 48 5.68 14.73 10.37
C SER A 48 6.26 13.31 10.35
N ARG A 49 6.43 12.69 11.53
CA ARG A 49 6.91 11.29 11.70
C ARG A 49 5.79 10.27 11.52
N LEU A 50 4.53 10.69 11.67
CA LEU A 50 3.34 9.85 11.58
C LEU A 50 2.51 10.25 10.37
N ARG A 51 3.14 10.29 9.20
CA ARG A 51 2.46 10.56 7.92
C ARG A 51 1.90 9.27 7.32
N PRO A 52 0.56 9.13 7.21
CA PRO A 52 -0.06 7.94 6.65
C PRO A 52 0.29 7.75 5.17
N LEU A 53 0.52 6.49 4.79
CA LEU A 53 0.59 6.04 3.42
C LEU A 53 -0.80 5.55 3.03
N VAL A 54 -1.39 6.17 2.00
CA VAL A 54 -2.72 5.81 1.52
C VAL A 54 -2.65 5.39 0.04
N PRO A 55 -3.37 4.34 -0.37
CA PRO A 55 -3.50 4.01 -1.78
C PRO A 55 -4.26 5.13 -2.50
N THR A 56 -3.82 5.47 -3.71
CA THR A 56 -4.55 6.41 -4.57
C THR A 56 -5.72 5.74 -5.29
N GLU A 57 -6.65 6.53 -5.83
CA GLU A 57 -7.73 6.03 -6.70
C GLU A 57 -7.23 5.18 -7.87
N GLN A 58 -6.07 5.55 -8.43
CA GLN A 58 -5.40 4.79 -9.48
C GLN A 58 -4.99 3.40 -8.99
N ALA A 59 -4.43 3.30 -7.79
CA ALA A 59 -4.08 2.02 -7.19
C ALA A 59 -5.33 1.18 -6.92
N LEU A 60 -6.37 1.77 -6.31
CA LEU A 60 -7.62 1.07 -6.01
C LEU A 60 -8.27 0.49 -7.28
N THR A 61 -8.29 1.28 -8.35
CA THR A 61 -8.79 0.84 -9.67
C THR A 61 -7.96 -0.33 -10.22
N LEU A 62 -6.62 -0.21 -10.19
CA LEU A 62 -5.71 -1.26 -10.65
C LEU A 62 -5.91 -2.57 -9.88
N PHE A 63 -5.93 -2.51 -8.55
CA PHE A 63 -6.11 -3.68 -7.69
C PHE A 63 -7.48 -4.32 -7.88
N THR A 64 -8.53 -3.52 -8.06
CA THR A 64 -9.87 -4.01 -8.39
C THR A 64 -9.84 -4.81 -9.69
N ASN A 65 -9.29 -4.25 -10.76
CA ASN A 65 -9.16 -4.93 -12.05
C ASN A 65 -8.35 -6.23 -11.97
N ILE A 66 -7.22 -6.20 -11.26
CA ILE A 66 -6.40 -7.41 -11.03
C ILE A 66 -7.22 -8.47 -10.28
N SER A 67 -7.93 -8.08 -9.22
CA SER A 67 -8.71 -9.01 -8.40
C SER A 67 -9.82 -9.71 -9.19
N VAL A 68 -10.51 -8.97 -10.07
CA VAL A 68 -11.53 -9.51 -10.97
C VAL A 68 -10.92 -10.55 -11.91
N ARG A 69 -9.80 -10.22 -12.55
CA ARG A 69 -9.12 -11.14 -13.48
C ARG A 69 -8.64 -12.40 -12.80
N ILE A 70 -8.09 -12.30 -11.59
CA ILE A 70 -7.67 -13.47 -10.79
C ILE A 70 -8.87 -14.37 -10.50
N ARG A 71 -10.01 -13.82 -10.07
CA ARG A 71 -11.23 -14.61 -9.82
C ARG A 71 -11.71 -15.34 -11.08
N THR A 72 -11.68 -14.68 -12.23
CA THR A 72 -12.05 -15.31 -13.52
C THR A 72 -11.11 -16.46 -13.89
N LEU A 73 -9.83 -16.40 -13.53
CA LEU A 73 -8.87 -17.46 -13.81
C LEU A 73 -9.01 -18.66 -12.86
N VAL A 74 -9.30 -18.40 -11.59
CA VAL A 74 -9.41 -19.44 -10.55
C VAL A 74 -10.74 -20.19 -10.61
N ASN A 75 -11.82 -19.54 -11.06
CA ASN A 75 -13.15 -20.15 -11.18
C ASN A 75 -13.37 -20.87 -12.53
N LYS A 76 -12.30 -21.22 -13.24
CA LYS A 76 -12.33 -22.11 -14.42
C LYS A 76 -11.97 -23.53 -14.00
#